data_AF-A0A285QZ02-F1
#
_entry.id   AF-A0A285QZ02-F1
#
_cell.length_a   1.000
_cell.length_b   1.000
_cell.length_c   1.000
_cell.angle_alpha   90.00
_cell.angle_beta   90.00
_cell.angle_gamma   90.00
#
_symmetry.space_group_name_H-M   'P 1'
#
loop_
_entity.id
_entity.type
_entity.pdbx_description
1 polymer ?
#
loop_
_entity_poly.entity_id
_entity_poly.type
_entity_poly.pdbx_seq_one_letter_code
_entity_poly.pdbx_strand_id
1 'polypeptide(L)'
;MEFEEFEAKLVAARAKRAGLNSPEGFDVFEFRTASEDDLMVAEEALGARLPGEYKEFMKRYGGGMFLFLDLLPIASSDDQEDDLLKVNLREFLDADFIAVAPVGTGDWWGFSVIDGRCADQINFWDHEDGRVQFEAASFLDFLAHEGLRAGR
;
A
#
# COMPACT_ATOMS: atom_id res chain seq x y z
N MET A 1 9.22 1.42 11.57
CA MET A 1 8.91 0.38 12.59
C MET A 1 9.40 -0.97 12.09
N GLU A 2 9.79 -1.90 12.98
CA GLU A 2 10.15 -3.27 12.55
C GLU A 2 8.91 -4.13 12.30
N PHE A 3 9.01 -5.12 11.42
CA PHE A 3 7.88 -5.97 11.03
C PHE A 3 7.23 -6.69 12.21
N GLU A 4 8.02 -7.22 13.16
CA GLU A 4 7.50 -7.89 14.36
C GLU A 4 6.66 -6.96 15.25
N GLU A 5 7.07 -5.69 15.37
CA GLU A 5 6.31 -4.69 16.13
C GLU A 5 4.99 -4.37 15.42
N PHE A 6 5.02 -4.26 14.09
CA PHE A 6 3.82 -4.04 13.29
C PHE A 6 2.84 -5.22 13.42
N GLU A 7 3.32 -6.46 13.37
CA GLU A 7 2.50 -7.67 13.55
C GLU A 7 1.79 -7.67 14.91
N ALA A 8 2.50 -7.31 15.98
CA ALA A 8 1.89 -7.20 17.31
C ALA A 8 0.76 -6.16 17.34
N LYS A 9 0.94 -5.00 16.68
CA LYS A 9 -0.09 -3.97 16.56
C LYS A 9 -1.28 -4.43 15.71
N LEU A 10 -1.03 -5.12 14.60
CA LEU A 10 -2.08 -5.69 13.74
C LEU A 10 -2.92 -6.73 14.50
N VAL A 11 -2.28 -7.64 15.24
CA VAL A 11 -2.97 -8.64 16.08
C VAL A 11 -3.81 -7.96 17.15
N ALA A 12 -3.28 -6.95 17.84
CA ALA A 12 -4.03 -6.19 18.83
C ALA A 12 -5.25 -5.46 18.23
N ALA A 13 -5.09 -4.86 17.04
CA ALA A 13 -6.17 -4.19 16.33
C ALA A 13 -7.27 -5.18 15.89
N ARG A 14 -6.88 -6.35 15.38
CA ARG A 14 -7.81 -7.44 15.04
C ARG A 14 -8.58 -7.93 16.27
N ALA A 15 -7.89 -8.18 17.39
CA ALA A 15 -8.52 -8.63 18.63
C ALA A 15 -9.52 -7.59 19.18
N LYS A 16 -9.17 -6.30 19.13
CA LYS A 16 -10.07 -5.21 19.55
C LYS A 16 -11.33 -5.13 18.68
N ARG A 17 -11.22 -5.37 17.37
CA ARG A 17 -12.37 -5.38 16.44
C ARG A 17 -13.21 -6.65 16.55
N ALA A 18 -12.60 -7.81 16.74
CA ALA A 18 -13.32 -9.08 16.96
C ALA A 18 -14.21 -9.03 18.23
N GLY A 19 -13.79 -8.28 19.25
CA GLY A 19 -14.61 -8.03 20.46
C GLY A 19 -15.78 -7.06 20.26
N LEU A 20 -15.87 -6.38 19.10
CA LEU A 20 -16.91 -5.40 18.77
C LEU A 20 -17.86 -5.98 17.71
N ASN A 21 -18.65 -7.00 18.06
CA ASN A 21 -19.78 -7.52 17.25
C ASN A 21 -19.55 -7.56 15.72
N SER A 22 -18.37 -7.97 15.26
CA SER A 22 -18.20 -8.31 13.84
C SER A 22 -19.00 -9.59 13.57
N PRO A 23 -19.87 -9.63 12.54
CA PRO A 23 -20.52 -10.87 12.15
C PRO A 23 -19.45 -11.95 11.89
N GLU A 24 -19.64 -13.14 12.46
CA GLU A 24 -18.75 -14.28 12.21
C GLU A 24 -18.64 -14.52 10.69
N GLY A 25 -17.43 -14.43 10.14
CA GLY A 25 -17.16 -14.68 8.72
C GLY A 25 -16.86 -13.45 7.86
N PHE A 26 -16.91 -12.23 8.38
CA PHE A 26 -16.33 -11.07 7.70
C PHE A 26 -14.84 -10.96 8.03
N ASP A 27 -14.01 -11.61 7.22
CA ASP A 27 -12.62 -11.20 7.10
C ASP A 27 -12.64 -9.86 6.35
N VAL A 28 -12.47 -8.76 7.08
CA VAL A 28 -12.53 -7.37 6.55
C VAL A 28 -11.35 -7.09 5.60
N PHE A 29 -10.55 -8.12 5.31
CA PHE A 29 -9.35 -8.01 4.55
C PHE A 29 -9.44 -8.89 3.31
N GLU A 30 -9.74 -8.27 2.19
CA GLU A 30 -9.53 -8.87 0.89
C GLU A 30 -8.04 -8.75 0.58
N PHE A 31 -7.29 -9.77 1.02
CA PHE A 31 -5.84 -9.83 0.86
C PHE A 31 -5.47 -10.59 -0.41
N ARG A 32 -4.80 -9.89 -1.33
CA ARG A 32 -4.22 -10.47 -2.54
C ARG A 32 -2.71 -10.42 -2.46
N THR A 33 -2.13 -11.53 -2.00
CA THR A 33 -0.68 -11.69 -1.86
C THR A 33 -0.01 -11.70 -3.23
N ALA A 34 1.14 -11.03 -3.33
CA ALA A 34 1.98 -11.06 -4.52
C ALA A 34 3.02 -12.18 -4.44
N SER A 35 3.26 -12.88 -5.55
CA SER A 35 4.41 -13.77 -5.68
C SER A 35 5.70 -12.98 -5.99
N GLU A 36 6.86 -13.64 -5.91
CA GLU A 36 8.12 -13.02 -6.33
C GLU A 36 8.13 -12.67 -7.82
N ASP A 37 7.46 -13.49 -8.64
CA ASP A 37 7.31 -13.23 -10.07
C ASP A 37 6.44 -12.00 -10.32
N ASP A 38 5.32 -11.84 -9.59
CA ASP A 38 4.47 -10.65 -9.71
C ASP A 38 5.22 -9.38 -9.35
N LEU A 39 6.01 -9.42 -8.28
CA LEU A 39 6.84 -8.28 -7.87
C LEU A 39 7.91 -7.95 -8.90
N MET A 40 8.55 -8.97 -9.49
CA MET A 40 9.58 -8.77 -10.52
C MET A 40 8.97 -8.16 -11.79
N VAL A 41 7.83 -8.69 -12.24
CA VAL A 41 7.08 -8.14 -13.39
C VAL A 41 6.65 -6.71 -13.10
N ALA A 42 6.21 -6.42 -11.87
CA ALA A 42 5.80 -5.07 -11.50
C ALA A 42 6.98 -4.09 -11.50
N GLU A 43 8.12 -4.45 -10.90
CA GLU A 43 9.33 -3.61 -10.90
C GLU A 43 9.87 -3.38 -12.32
N GLU A 44 9.80 -4.38 -13.20
CA GLU A 44 10.22 -4.26 -14.60
C GLU A 44 9.29 -3.33 -15.39
N ALA A 45 7.97 -3.50 -15.25
CA ALA A 45 6.98 -2.70 -15.96
C ALA A 45 6.97 -1.23 -15.49
N LEU A 46 7.17 -0.99 -14.18
CA LEU A 46 7.27 0.35 -13.61
C LEU A 46 8.65 0.99 -13.83
N GLY A 47 9.65 0.23 -14.27
CA GLY A 47 11.03 0.70 -14.41
C GLY A 47 11.66 1.13 -13.08
N ALA A 48 11.11 0.68 -11.95
CA ALA A 48 11.50 1.13 -10.62
C ALA A 48 11.54 -0.02 -9.61
N ARG A 49 12.53 0.01 -8.72
CA ARG A 49 12.64 -0.94 -7.62
C ARG A 49 11.76 -0.51 -6.46
N LEU A 50 10.86 -1.38 -6.03
CA LEU A 50 9.98 -1.20 -4.89
C LEU A 50 10.75 -1.40 -3.55
N PRO A 51 10.34 -0.74 -2.47
CA PRO A 51 11.00 -0.87 -1.17
C PRO A 51 10.91 -2.30 -0.62
N GLY A 52 11.94 -2.75 0.08
CA GLY A 52 12.01 -4.12 0.61
C GLY A 52 10.86 -4.44 1.58
N GLU A 53 10.57 -3.49 2.47
CA GLU A 53 9.49 -3.57 3.46
C GLU A 53 8.11 -3.72 2.81
N TYR A 54 7.85 -2.93 1.77
CA TYR A 54 6.62 -3.00 0.97
C TYR A 54 6.47 -4.36 0.28
N LYS A 55 7.54 -4.86 -0.34
CA LYS A 55 7.53 -6.17 -0.99
C LYS A 55 7.28 -7.30 0.01
N GLU A 56 7.86 -7.21 1.20
CA GLU A 56 7.63 -8.20 2.25
C GLU A 56 6.18 -8.20 2.74
N PHE A 57 5.60 -7.01 2.93
CA PHE A 57 4.18 -6.88 3.27
C PHE A 57 3.28 -7.45 2.17
N MET A 58 3.53 -7.12 0.91
CA MET A 58 2.74 -7.59 -0.23
C MET A 58 2.83 -9.11 -0.42
N LYS A 59 3.95 -9.74 -0.05
CA LYS A 59 4.06 -11.21 -0.05
C LYS A 59 3.27 -11.87 1.09
N ARG A 60 3.29 -11.27 2.29
CA ARG A 60 2.69 -11.86 3.49
C ARG A 60 1.19 -11.60 3.62
N TYR A 61 0.77 -10.39 3.30
CA TYR A 61 -0.61 -9.92 3.45
C TYR A 61 -1.21 -9.46 2.13
N GLY A 62 -0.41 -8.93 1.20
CA GLY A 62 -0.94 -8.50 -0.09
C GLY A 62 -1.66 -7.15 -0.07
N GLY A 63 -2.21 -6.80 -1.24
CA GLY A 63 -3.02 -5.60 -1.42
C GLY A 63 -4.51 -5.88 -1.33
N GLY A 64 -5.29 -4.81 -1.34
CA GLY A 64 -6.74 -4.74 -1.15
C GLY A 64 -7.09 -3.98 0.14
N MET A 65 -8.31 -4.22 0.65
CA MET A 65 -8.81 -3.49 1.81
C MET A 65 -8.01 -3.83 3.08
N PHE A 66 -7.23 -2.86 3.56
CA PHE A 66 -6.53 -2.92 4.84
C PHE A 66 -7.15 -1.92 5.83
N LEU A 67 -8.23 -2.35 6.48
CA LEU A 67 -8.97 -1.58 7.48
C LEU A 67 -9.54 -0.24 6.96
N PHE A 68 -8.76 0.84 7.06
CA PHE A 68 -9.12 2.18 6.61
C PHE A 68 -8.34 2.60 5.35
N LEU A 69 -7.47 1.72 4.86
CA LEU A 69 -6.72 1.89 3.64
C LEU A 69 -7.23 0.91 2.58
N ASP A 70 -7.17 1.34 1.34
CA ASP A 70 -7.32 0.47 0.18
C ASP A 70 -5.96 0.40 -0.51
N LEU A 71 -5.26 -0.72 -0.38
CA LEU A 71 -3.94 -0.88 -0.98
C LEU A 71 -4.10 -1.43 -2.38
N LEU A 72 -3.45 -0.84 -3.37
CA LEU A 72 -3.44 -1.41 -4.71
C LEU A 72 -2.78 -2.79 -4.69
N PRO A 73 -3.47 -3.84 -5.16
CA PRO A 73 -2.84 -5.15 -5.32
C PRO A 73 -1.75 -5.07 -6.37
N ILE A 74 -0.66 -5.83 -6.21
CA ILE A 74 0.41 -5.91 -7.22
C ILE A 74 -0.09 -6.59 -8.50
N ALA A 75 -0.88 -7.65 -8.32
CA ALA A 75 -1.49 -8.40 -9.40
C ALA A 75 -3.00 -8.49 -9.13
N SER A 76 -3.81 -7.97 -10.05
CA SER A 76 -5.25 -8.25 -10.05
C SER A 76 -5.53 -9.54 -10.81
N SER A 77 -6.46 -10.35 -10.28
CA SER A 77 -7.03 -11.50 -10.99
C SER A 77 -8.20 -11.13 -11.91
N ASP A 78 -8.68 -9.88 -11.85
CA ASP A 78 -9.76 -9.37 -12.68
C ASP A 78 -9.32 -8.13 -13.47
N ASP A 79 -9.66 -8.09 -14.76
CA ASP A 79 -9.41 -6.96 -15.65
C ASP A 79 -10.14 -5.69 -15.21
N GLN A 80 -11.25 -5.82 -14.47
CA GLN A 80 -12.08 -4.69 -14.04
C GLN A 80 -11.60 -3.96 -12.79
N GLU A 81 -10.68 -4.56 -12.01
CA GLU A 81 -10.13 -3.91 -10.81
C GLU A 81 -8.83 -3.18 -11.12
N ASP A 82 -8.68 -2.01 -10.50
CA ASP A 82 -7.44 -1.23 -10.53
C ASP A 82 -6.37 -1.96 -9.69
N ASP A 83 -5.21 -2.20 -10.30
CA ASP A 83 -4.02 -2.74 -9.65
C ASP A 83 -2.89 -1.72 -9.71
N LEU A 84 -1.78 -2.04 -9.04
CA LEU A 84 -0.60 -1.19 -8.97
C LEU A 84 -0.14 -0.79 -10.38
N LEU A 85 -0.11 -1.73 -11.33
CA LEU A 85 0.38 -1.48 -12.67
C LEU A 85 -0.57 -0.61 -13.48
N LYS A 86 -1.85 -0.94 -13.52
CA LYS A 86 -2.86 -0.21 -14.28
C LYS A 86 -2.94 1.24 -13.84
N VAL A 87 -2.96 1.51 -12.52
CA VAL A 87 -3.02 2.88 -12.00
C VAL A 87 -1.76 3.64 -12.38
N ASN A 88 -0.58 3.07 -12.10
CA ASN A 88 0.68 3.79 -12.32
C ASN A 88 0.99 3.99 -13.81
N LEU A 89 0.68 3.02 -14.68
CA LEU A 89 0.84 3.18 -16.13
C LEU A 89 -0.20 4.13 -16.75
N ARG A 90 -1.37 4.30 -16.12
CA ARG A 90 -2.43 5.21 -16.60
C ARG A 90 -2.22 6.65 -16.15
N GLU A 91 -1.86 6.86 -14.88
CA GLU A 91 -1.88 8.17 -14.23
C GLU A 91 -0.50 8.71 -13.89
N PHE A 92 0.49 7.83 -13.73
CA PHE A 92 1.83 8.17 -13.20
C PHE A 92 2.98 7.73 -14.12
N LEU A 93 2.72 7.43 -15.39
CA LEU A 93 3.73 6.88 -16.33
C LEU A 93 4.98 7.75 -16.44
N ASP A 94 4.79 9.08 -16.45
CA ASP A 94 5.87 10.07 -16.55
C ASP A 94 6.16 10.76 -15.21
N ALA A 95 5.61 10.24 -14.11
CA ALA A 95 5.81 10.79 -12.78
C ALA A 95 6.93 10.04 -12.04
N ASP A 96 7.76 10.78 -11.30
CA ASP A 96 8.71 10.22 -10.34
C ASP A 96 7.98 9.74 -9.06
N PHE A 97 6.89 9.00 -9.22
CA PHE A 97 5.98 8.59 -8.16
C PHE A 97 5.29 7.27 -8.51
N ILE A 98 5.24 6.35 -7.55
CA ILE A 98 4.45 5.12 -7.62
C ILE A 98 3.34 5.18 -6.58
N ALA A 99 2.11 5.36 -7.03
CA ALA A 99 0.90 5.30 -6.21
C ALA A 99 0.66 3.88 -5.70
N VAL A 100 0.30 3.75 -4.42
CA VAL A 100 0.04 2.46 -3.75
C VAL A 100 -1.31 2.41 -3.04
N ALA A 101 -1.93 3.55 -2.76
CA ALA A 101 -3.24 3.61 -2.12
C ALA A 101 -3.95 4.92 -2.45
N PRO A 102 -5.23 4.91 -2.84
CA PRO A 102 -5.99 6.13 -3.03
C PRO A 102 -6.36 6.74 -1.68
N VAL A 103 -6.27 8.06 -1.57
CA VAL A 103 -6.80 8.81 -0.41
C VAL A 103 -8.28 9.11 -0.62
N GLY A 104 -8.69 9.20 -1.89
CA GLY A 104 -10.01 9.68 -2.31
C GLY A 104 -9.87 10.98 -3.11
N THR A 105 -10.90 11.32 -3.88
CA THR A 105 -10.98 12.55 -4.69
C THR A 105 -9.84 12.79 -5.70
N GLY A 106 -9.06 11.76 -6.02
CA GLY A 106 -7.95 11.82 -6.99
C GLY A 106 -6.57 11.91 -6.34
N ASP A 107 -6.48 12.06 -5.02
CA ASP A 107 -5.22 12.08 -4.28
C ASP A 107 -4.71 10.66 -3.99
N TRP A 108 -3.39 10.53 -3.88
CA TRP A 108 -2.72 9.23 -3.74
C TRP A 108 -1.64 9.23 -2.67
N TRP A 109 -1.50 8.13 -1.95
CA TRP A 109 -0.28 7.80 -1.23
C TRP A 109 0.62 6.91 -2.07
N GLY A 110 1.93 7.07 -1.94
CA GLY A 110 2.88 6.35 -2.76
C GLY A 110 4.33 6.64 -2.44
N PHE A 111 5.21 6.09 -3.26
CA PHE A 111 6.65 6.25 -3.14
C PHE A 111 7.16 7.23 -4.19
N SER A 112 8.01 8.16 -3.79
CA SER A 112 8.80 8.90 -4.78
C SER A 112 9.86 8.00 -5.41
N VAL A 113 10.09 8.16 -6.70
CA VAL A 113 11.09 7.43 -7.46
C VAL A 113 12.29 8.33 -7.73
N ILE A 114 13.49 7.85 -7.42
CA ILE A 114 14.74 8.55 -7.70
C ILE A 114 15.68 7.54 -8.37
N ASP A 115 16.10 7.84 -9.60
CA ASP A 115 16.99 6.97 -10.40
C ASP A 115 16.49 5.51 -10.49
N GLY A 116 15.18 5.32 -10.73
CA GLY A 116 14.56 4.01 -10.84
C GLY A 116 14.49 3.23 -9.52
N ARG A 117 14.52 3.93 -8.38
CA ARG A 117 14.37 3.34 -7.04
C ARG A 117 13.34 4.11 -6.24
N CYS A 118 12.38 3.40 -5.67
CA CYS A 118 11.46 3.98 -4.70
C CYS A 118 12.23 4.35 -3.43
N ALA A 119 11.94 5.53 -2.90
CA ALA A 119 12.31 5.88 -1.54
C ALA A 119 11.55 4.99 -0.54
N ASP A 120 12.12 4.80 0.66
CA ASP A 120 11.47 4.00 1.71
C ASP A 120 10.28 4.74 2.35
N GLN A 121 10.29 6.08 2.31
CA GLN A 121 9.23 6.93 2.85
C GLN A 121 7.98 6.90 1.98
N ILE A 122 6.82 7.01 2.63
CA ILE A 122 5.54 7.26 1.96
C ILE A 122 5.30 8.75 1.85
N ASN A 123 4.84 9.16 0.68
CA ASN A 123 4.46 10.51 0.38
C ASN A 123 2.99 10.59 -0.08
N PHE A 124 2.36 11.72 0.23
CA PHE A 124 1.08 12.13 -0.30
C PHE A 124 1.29 12.91 -1.60
N TRP A 125 0.60 12.52 -2.66
CA TRP A 125 0.52 13.22 -3.94
C TRP A 125 -0.82 13.94 -4.02
N ASP A 126 -0.73 15.28 -4.12
CA ASP A 126 -1.87 16.18 -4.26
C ASP A 126 -2.25 16.30 -5.75
N HIS A 127 -3.48 15.95 -6.10
CA HIS A 127 -3.93 15.99 -7.49
C HIS A 127 -4.21 17.39 -8.03
N GLU A 128 -4.41 18.38 -7.15
CA GLU A 128 -4.73 19.74 -7.57
C GLU A 128 -3.49 20.46 -8.10
N ASP A 129 -2.34 20.27 -7.44
CA ASP A 129 -1.10 20.97 -7.76
C ASP A 129 0.09 20.05 -8.08
N GLY A 130 -0.09 18.73 -8.01
CA GLY A 130 0.92 17.72 -8.33
C GLY A 130 2.05 17.64 -7.30
N ARG A 131 1.90 18.26 -6.13
CA ARG A 131 2.95 18.27 -5.11
C ARG A 131 3.00 16.95 -4.36
N VAL A 132 4.23 16.54 -4.09
CA VAL A 132 4.53 15.40 -3.24
C VAL A 132 4.95 15.89 -1.86
N GLN A 133 4.25 15.43 -0.83
CA GLN A 133 4.46 15.82 0.57
C GLN A 133 4.80 14.60 1.41
N PHE A 134 5.67 14.75 2.40
CA PHE A 134 6.02 13.65 3.31
C PHE A 134 4.82 13.23 4.15
N GLU A 135 4.55 11.92 4.22
CA GLU A 135 3.49 11.34 5.06
C GLU A 135 4.08 10.46 6.18
N ALA A 136 4.94 9.50 5.83
CA ALA A 136 5.53 8.59 6.79
C ALA A 136 6.95 8.17 6.42
N ALA A 137 7.77 7.85 7.43
CA ALA A 137 9.16 7.49 7.23
C ALA A 137 9.36 6.08 6.62
N SER A 138 8.37 5.20 6.78
CA SER A 138 8.35 3.86 6.16
C SER A 138 6.92 3.43 5.84
N PHE A 139 6.79 2.34 5.07
CA PHE A 139 5.50 1.77 4.71
C PHE A 139 4.78 1.17 5.93
N LEU A 140 5.48 0.48 6.82
CA LEU A 140 4.87 -0.04 8.05
C LEU A 140 4.44 1.07 9.01
N ASP A 141 5.20 2.17 9.10
CA ASP A 141 4.80 3.34 9.88
C ASP A 141 3.51 3.95 9.32
N PHE A 142 3.42 4.08 7.99
CA PHE A 142 2.20 4.50 7.29
C PHE A 142 1.01 3.59 7.61
N LEU A 143 1.16 2.27 7.47
CA LEU A 143 0.08 1.31 7.77
C LEU A 143 -0.35 1.36 9.23
N ALA A 144 0.58 1.59 10.16
CA ALA A 144 0.25 1.73 11.57
C ALA A 144 -0.56 3.01 11.86
N HIS A 145 -0.20 4.13 11.25
CA HIS A 145 -0.87 5.41 11.47
C HIS A 145 -2.21 5.51 10.73
N GLU A 146 -2.26 5.19 9.45
CA GLU A 146 -3.46 5.40 8.63
C GLU A 146 -4.36 4.15 8.58
N GLY A 147 -3.78 2.96 8.50
CA GLY A 147 -4.53 1.70 8.50
C GLY A 147 -5.03 1.29 9.88
N LEU A 148 -4.13 1.24 10.87
CA LEU A 148 -4.48 0.82 12.24
C LEU A 148 -5.01 1.98 13.12
N ARG A 149 -4.75 3.23 12.74
CA ARG A 149 -4.97 4.42 13.60
C ARG A 149 -4.32 4.29 14.96
N ALA A 150 -3.16 3.64 15.01
CA ALA A 150 -2.37 3.48 16.22
C ALA A 150 -1.50 4.73 16.42
N GLY A 151 -1.90 5.63 17.33
CA GLY A 151 -1.05 6.74 17.78
C GLY A 151 -1.33 8.12 17.19
N ARG A 152 -2.60 8.57 17.18
CA ARG A 152 -2.91 10.01 17.21
C ARG A 152 -3.08 10.50 18.65
#